data_AF-A0A3N2KN19-F1
#
_entry.id   AF-A0A3N2KN19-F1
#
_cell.length_a   1.000
_cell.length_b   1.000
_cell.length_c   1.000
_cell.angle_alpha   90.00
_cell.angle_beta   90.00
_cell.angle_gamma   90.00
#
_symmetry.space_group_name_H-M   'P 1'
#
loop_
_entity.id
_entity.type
_entity.pdbx_description
1 polymer ?
#
loop_
_entity_poly.entity_id
_entity_poly.type
_entity_poly.pdbx_seq_one_letter_code
_entity_poly.pdbx_strand_id
1 'polypeptide(L)'
;MTDHDIAFIQGVLKQDKIPVWADATEQRIGKRIGFVYKDSVIMAPSVNCRIESGSFSINSFDKRLILEIYNSLDCDKIEPPYVMPQKSYATVEGMTMRIVSPDPVKTPVDSMIEEFTNSRDADLTTGEWYRIDTKSDEGSWIQAPYSKKYLDLLAKGTEVCFNDIGYSLKPDGSFRMTVKPWLYDLSDKSATYRLVKTFSYPPYPIQKSDTAYVEFQVR
;
A
#
# COMPACT_ATOMS: atom_id res chain seq x y z
N MET A 1 -8.06 -21.33 10.50
CA MET A 1 -7.96 -21.81 9.10
C MET A 1 -7.00 -20.88 8.40
N THR A 2 -5.86 -21.37 7.95
CA THR A 2 -4.88 -20.57 7.21
C THR A 2 -5.47 -20.19 5.87
N ASP A 3 -5.62 -18.88 5.66
CA ASP A 3 -6.04 -18.29 4.40
C ASP A 3 -4.97 -18.63 3.35
N HIS A 4 -5.21 -19.68 2.56
CA HIS A 4 -4.30 -20.03 1.48
C HIS A 4 -4.50 -18.99 0.39
N ASP A 5 -3.56 -18.04 0.28
CA ASP A 5 -3.53 -16.99 -0.75
C ASP A 5 -3.90 -17.54 -2.15
N ILE A 6 -5.17 -17.41 -2.54
CA ILE A 6 -5.64 -17.71 -3.90
C ILE A 6 -5.13 -16.61 -4.82
N ALA A 7 -4.47 -16.98 -5.92
CA ALA A 7 -4.16 -16.04 -6.98
C ALA A 7 -5.33 -15.93 -7.94
N PHE A 8 -5.58 -14.72 -8.45
CA PHE A 8 -6.64 -14.45 -9.40
C PHE A 8 -6.18 -13.53 -10.53
N ILE A 9 -6.79 -13.71 -11.71
CA ILE A 9 -6.78 -12.79 -12.84
C ILE A 9 -8.19 -12.24 -12.95
N GLN A 10 -8.32 -10.91 -13.01
CA GLN A 10 -9.56 -10.25 -13.39
C GLN A 10 -9.37 -9.64 -14.76
N GLY A 11 -10.39 -9.76 -15.61
CA GLY A 11 -10.34 -9.25 -16.97
C GLY A 11 -11.71 -8.82 -17.47
N VAL A 12 -11.66 -8.07 -18.56
CA VAL A 12 -12.84 -7.66 -19.34
C VAL A 12 -12.57 -8.06 -20.79
N LEU A 13 -13.55 -8.68 -21.43
CA LEU A 13 -13.46 -9.04 -22.84
C LEU A 13 -13.39 -7.79 -23.73
N LYS A 14 -12.78 -7.93 -24.92
CA LYS A 14 -12.82 -6.88 -25.96
C LYS A 14 -14.26 -6.51 -26.29
N GLN A 15 -14.51 -5.24 -26.60
CA GLN A 15 -15.86 -4.68 -26.77
C GLN A 15 -16.72 -5.46 -27.78
N ASP A 16 -16.11 -5.96 -28.86
CA ASP A 16 -16.79 -6.73 -29.91
C ASP A 16 -17.18 -8.16 -29.47
N LYS A 17 -16.61 -8.68 -28.38
CA LYS A 17 -16.90 -10.00 -27.82
C LYS A 17 -17.94 -9.99 -26.71
N ILE A 18 -18.22 -8.82 -26.12
CA ILE A 18 -19.17 -8.67 -25.02
C ILE A 18 -20.58 -9.19 -25.37
N PRO A 19 -21.16 -8.90 -26.54
CA PRO A 19 -22.50 -9.41 -26.88
C PRO A 19 -22.55 -10.94 -26.93
N VAL A 20 -21.55 -11.56 -27.56
CA VAL A 20 -21.45 -13.03 -27.68
C VAL A 20 -21.29 -13.67 -26.30
N TRP A 21 -20.52 -13.05 -25.41
CA TRP A 21 -20.37 -13.51 -24.03
C TRP A 21 -21.66 -13.40 -23.22
N ALA A 22 -22.37 -12.27 -23.34
CA ALA A 22 -23.64 -12.08 -22.65
C ALA A 22 -24.67 -13.13 -23.09
N ASP A 23 -24.81 -13.35 -24.40
CA ASP A 23 -25.73 -14.37 -24.93
C ASP A 23 -25.32 -15.79 -24.51
N ALA A 24 -24.02 -16.11 -24.52
CA ALA A 24 -23.53 -17.42 -24.10
C ALA A 24 -23.76 -17.69 -22.60
N THR A 25 -23.58 -16.68 -21.75
CA THR A 25 -23.83 -16.81 -20.30
C THR A 25 -25.32 -16.94 -20.00
N GLU A 26 -26.18 -16.18 -20.67
CA GLU A 26 -27.64 -16.29 -20.52
C GLU A 26 -28.14 -17.71 -20.86
N GLN A 27 -27.71 -18.27 -21.99
CA GLN A 27 -28.10 -19.62 -22.42
C GLN A 27 -27.58 -20.74 -21.50
N ARG A 28 -26.71 -20.41 -20.54
CA ARG A 28 -26.05 -21.35 -19.64
C ARG A 28 -26.37 -21.09 -18.16
N ILE A 29 -27.36 -20.25 -17.84
CA ILE A 29 -27.83 -20.07 -16.47
C ILE A 29 -28.17 -21.43 -15.83
N GLY A 30 -27.69 -21.65 -14.60
CA GLY A 30 -27.81 -22.91 -13.86
C GLY A 30 -26.80 -23.99 -14.27
N LYS A 31 -25.94 -23.73 -15.26
CA LYS A 31 -24.86 -24.63 -15.70
C LYS A 31 -23.50 -24.08 -15.28
N ARG A 32 -22.44 -24.86 -15.54
CA ARG A 32 -21.06 -24.45 -15.29
C ARG A 32 -20.41 -23.92 -16.57
N ILE A 33 -19.59 -22.87 -16.44
CA ILE A 33 -18.75 -22.35 -17.53
C ILE A 33 -17.29 -22.59 -17.16
N GLY A 34 -16.57 -23.38 -17.95
CA GLY A 34 -15.18 -23.77 -17.67
C GLY A 34 -14.16 -22.84 -18.32
N PHE A 35 -13.13 -22.44 -17.58
CA PHE A 35 -11.90 -21.92 -18.19
C PHE A 35 -10.93 -23.08 -18.42
N VAL A 36 -10.51 -23.27 -19.68
CA VAL A 36 -9.64 -24.37 -20.09
C VAL A 36 -8.31 -23.80 -20.56
N TYR A 37 -7.21 -24.39 -20.11
CA TYR A 37 -5.85 -24.02 -20.48
C TYR A 37 -5.00 -25.27 -20.67
N LYS A 38 -4.30 -25.39 -21.82
CA LYS A 38 -3.49 -26.58 -22.20
C LYS A 38 -4.20 -27.91 -21.88
N ASP A 39 -5.40 -28.07 -22.43
CA ASP A 39 -6.24 -29.27 -22.27
C ASP A 39 -6.72 -29.58 -20.84
N SER A 40 -6.48 -28.68 -19.89
CA SER A 40 -6.91 -28.82 -18.49
C SER A 40 -7.99 -27.82 -18.13
N VAL A 41 -9.02 -28.27 -17.41
CA VAL A 41 -10.05 -27.38 -16.83
C VAL A 41 -9.46 -26.75 -15.57
N ILE A 42 -9.25 -25.44 -15.58
CA ILE A 42 -8.65 -24.71 -14.46
C ILE A 42 -9.72 -24.38 -13.41
N MET A 43 -10.86 -23.88 -13.86
CA MET A 43 -12.02 -23.62 -13.01
C MET A 43 -13.31 -23.81 -13.80
N ALA A 44 -14.41 -24.04 -13.10
CA ALA A 44 -15.73 -24.14 -13.73
C ALA A 44 -16.82 -23.59 -12.79
N PRO A 45 -16.94 -22.26 -12.61
CA PRO A 45 -18.00 -21.67 -11.79
C PRO A 45 -19.40 -21.91 -12.38
N SER A 46 -20.42 -21.85 -11.52
CA SER A 46 -21.83 -21.83 -11.94
C SER A 46 -22.20 -20.47 -12.51
N VAL A 47 -22.96 -20.46 -13.60
CA VAL A 47 -23.51 -19.24 -14.21
C VAL A 47 -24.86 -18.95 -13.58
N ASN A 48 -24.94 -17.83 -12.85
CA ASN A 48 -26.15 -17.46 -12.11
C ASN A 48 -27.00 -16.41 -12.85
N CYS A 49 -26.40 -15.67 -13.77
CA CYS A 49 -27.06 -14.62 -14.54
C CYS A 49 -26.36 -14.40 -15.89
N ARG A 50 -27.04 -13.66 -16.77
CA ARG A 50 -26.45 -13.05 -17.96
C ARG A 50 -25.41 -12.00 -17.54
N ILE A 51 -24.21 -12.06 -18.12
CA ILE A 51 -23.11 -11.14 -17.79
C ILE A 51 -22.91 -10.14 -18.92
N GLU A 52 -23.49 -8.96 -18.78
CA GLU A 52 -23.44 -7.91 -19.82
C GLU A 52 -22.13 -7.11 -19.83
N SER A 53 -21.37 -7.14 -18.73
CA SER A 53 -20.15 -6.34 -18.60
C SER A 53 -18.95 -6.91 -19.35
N GLY A 54 -19.03 -8.16 -19.82
CA GLY A 54 -17.86 -8.89 -20.33
C GLY A 54 -16.80 -9.22 -19.28
N SER A 55 -17.09 -8.98 -17.99
CA SER A 55 -16.16 -9.23 -16.89
C SER A 55 -16.04 -10.72 -16.61
N PHE A 56 -14.83 -11.17 -16.33
CA PHE A 56 -14.55 -12.53 -15.89
C PHE A 56 -13.44 -12.56 -14.83
N SER A 57 -13.34 -13.68 -14.13
CA SER A 57 -12.22 -13.97 -13.24
C SER A 57 -11.72 -15.38 -13.45
N ILE A 58 -10.41 -15.56 -13.33
CA ILE A 58 -9.72 -16.85 -13.32
C ILE A 58 -8.99 -16.97 -12.00
N ASN A 59 -9.21 -18.04 -11.24
CA ASN A 59 -8.51 -18.24 -9.96
C ASN A 59 -8.02 -19.67 -9.78
N SER A 60 -6.96 -19.82 -8.99
CA SER A 60 -6.38 -21.11 -8.60
C SER A 60 -5.51 -20.95 -7.35
N PHE A 61 -5.35 -22.04 -6.60
CA PHE A 61 -4.36 -22.13 -5.53
C PHE A 61 -2.92 -22.21 -6.06
N ASP A 62 -2.74 -22.59 -7.33
CA ASP A 62 -1.43 -22.60 -7.97
C ASP A 62 -1.08 -21.21 -8.55
N LYS A 63 -0.33 -20.43 -7.76
CA LYS A 63 0.13 -19.10 -8.15
C LYS A 63 1.03 -19.12 -9.40
N ARG A 64 1.79 -20.19 -9.64
CA ARG A 64 2.69 -20.30 -10.81
C ARG A 64 1.88 -20.51 -12.07
N LEU A 65 0.86 -21.36 -12.01
CA LEU A 65 -0.09 -21.55 -13.11
C LEU A 65 -0.82 -20.26 -13.46
N ILE A 66 -1.28 -19.50 -12.46
CA ILE A 66 -1.95 -18.21 -12.71
C ILE A 66 -1.01 -17.21 -13.39
N LEU A 67 0.25 -17.13 -12.95
CA LEU A 67 1.25 -16.27 -13.59
C LEU A 67 1.58 -16.73 -15.02
N GLU A 68 1.64 -18.03 -15.27
CA GLU A 68 1.83 -18.60 -16.62
C GLU A 68 0.66 -18.24 -17.55
N ILE A 69 -0.58 -18.46 -17.10
CA ILE A 69 -1.78 -18.08 -17.85
C ILE A 69 -1.72 -16.58 -18.17
N TYR A 70 -1.52 -15.73 -17.16
CA TYR A 70 -1.44 -14.27 -17.33
C TYR A 70 -0.38 -13.85 -18.35
N ASN A 71 0.80 -14.48 -18.31
CA ASN A 71 1.87 -14.18 -19.25
C ASN A 71 1.56 -14.63 -20.69
N SER A 72 0.78 -15.70 -20.85
CA SER A 72 0.35 -16.21 -22.16
C SER A 72 -0.82 -15.47 -22.81
N LEU A 73 -1.55 -14.63 -22.06
CA LEU A 73 -2.64 -13.83 -22.61
C LEU A 73 -2.10 -12.70 -23.49
N ASP A 74 -2.57 -12.66 -24.74
CA ASP A 74 -2.33 -11.57 -25.68
C ASP A 74 -3.41 -10.47 -25.53
N CYS A 75 -3.22 -9.63 -24.52
CA CYS A 75 -4.12 -8.53 -24.19
C CYS A 75 -3.36 -7.35 -23.58
N ASP A 76 -4.02 -6.19 -23.55
CA ASP A 76 -3.54 -5.04 -22.79
C ASP A 76 -3.55 -5.42 -21.29
N LYS A 77 -2.35 -5.56 -20.75
CA LYS A 77 -2.14 -5.83 -19.33
C LYS A 77 -2.27 -4.51 -18.60
N ILE A 78 -3.38 -4.35 -17.88
CA ILE A 78 -3.49 -3.28 -16.89
C ILE A 78 -2.59 -3.71 -15.74
N GLU A 79 -1.46 -3.01 -15.56
CA GLU A 79 -0.67 -3.22 -14.35
C GLU A 79 -1.61 -2.97 -13.17
N PRO A 80 -1.78 -3.93 -12.24
CA PRO A 80 -2.52 -3.68 -11.03
C PRO A 80 -1.95 -2.39 -10.41
N PRO A 81 -2.78 -1.49 -9.85
CA PRO A 81 -2.26 -0.27 -9.24
C PRO A 81 -1.13 -0.68 -8.32
N TYR A 82 0.07 -0.14 -8.57
CA TYR A 82 1.25 -0.56 -7.83
C TYR A 82 0.99 -0.31 -6.35
N VAL A 83 0.75 -1.37 -5.60
CA VAL A 83 0.65 -1.31 -4.16
C VAL A 83 2.08 -1.36 -3.66
N MET A 84 2.61 -0.22 -3.19
CA MET A 84 3.91 -0.19 -2.53
C MET A 84 3.94 -1.25 -1.43
N PRO A 85 4.86 -2.24 -1.51
CA PRO A 85 5.10 -3.11 -0.37
C PRO A 85 5.54 -2.23 0.79
N GLN A 86 4.67 -2.12 1.78
CA GLN A 86 4.92 -1.35 2.99
C GLN A 86 4.63 -2.23 4.20
N LYS A 87 5.42 -2.04 5.25
CA LYS A 87 5.21 -2.71 6.53
C LYS A 87 4.91 -1.65 7.57
N SER A 88 3.70 -1.69 8.11
CA SER A 88 3.22 -0.75 9.12
C SER A 88 3.12 -1.42 10.48
N TYR A 89 3.56 -0.72 11.52
CA TYR A 89 3.45 -1.17 12.91
C TYR A 89 3.55 0.02 13.85
N ALA A 90 3.07 -0.16 15.08
CA ALA A 90 3.14 0.84 16.13
C ALA A 90 3.56 0.19 17.45
N THR A 91 4.01 1.00 18.41
CA THR A 91 4.37 0.53 19.76
C THR A 91 3.17 0.04 20.56
N VAL A 92 1.95 0.39 20.14
CA VAL A 92 0.69 -0.04 20.74
C VAL A 92 -0.37 -0.27 19.67
N GLU A 93 -1.36 -1.13 19.96
CA GLU A 93 -2.49 -1.40 19.07
C GLU A 93 -3.43 -0.20 18.93
N GLY A 94 -4.32 -0.23 17.93
CA GLY A 94 -5.38 0.75 17.78
C GLY A 94 -5.02 1.96 16.91
N MET A 95 -3.76 2.08 16.52
CA MET A 95 -3.27 3.09 15.57
C MET A 95 -2.62 2.38 14.39
N THR A 96 -2.93 2.83 13.17
CA THR A 96 -2.19 2.43 11.97
C THR A 96 -1.71 3.66 11.20
N MET A 97 -0.58 3.49 10.52
CA MET A 97 0.04 4.49 9.66
C MET A 97 0.42 3.86 8.34
N ARG A 98 0.17 4.53 7.22
CA ARG A 98 0.61 4.08 5.90
C ARG A 98 0.94 5.23 4.97
N ILE A 99 1.77 4.98 3.97
CA ILE A 99 1.99 5.94 2.89
C ILE A 99 0.93 5.70 1.82
N VAL A 100 0.18 6.74 1.50
CA VAL A 100 -0.88 6.73 0.48
C VAL A 100 -0.34 7.49 -0.74
N SER A 101 0.38 6.78 -1.60
CA SER A 101 0.83 7.32 -2.88
C SER A 101 0.27 6.47 -4.02
N PRO A 102 -0.27 7.08 -5.09
CA PRO A 102 -0.68 6.33 -6.29
C PRO A 102 0.53 5.75 -7.04
N ASP A 103 1.72 6.32 -6.82
CA ASP A 103 2.97 5.95 -7.47
C ASP A 103 4.00 5.43 -6.45
N PRO A 104 5.00 4.63 -6.88
CA PRO A 104 6.19 4.39 -6.08
C PRO A 104 6.85 5.70 -5.62
N VAL A 105 7.42 5.70 -4.41
CA VAL A 105 8.28 6.80 -3.95
C VAL A 105 9.50 6.87 -4.87
N LYS A 106 9.63 7.96 -5.63
CA LYS A 106 10.71 8.17 -6.61
C LYS A 106 11.83 9.03 -6.03
N THR A 107 13.07 8.84 -6.49
CA THR A 107 14.17 9.79 -6.23
C THR A 107 14.13 10.94 -7.27
N PRO A 108 14.21 12.23 -6.86
CA PRO A 108 14.23 12.73 -5.49
C PRO A 108 12.86 12.67 -4.81
N VAL A 109 12.84 12.35 -3.51
CA VAL A 109 11.60 12.28 -2.74
C VAL A 109 11.17 13.69 -2.32
N ASP A 110 10.21 14.27 -3.06
CA ASP A 110 9.69 15.61 -2.77
C ASP A 110 8.70 15.60 -1.60
N SER A 111 7.68 14.74 -1.68
CA SER A 111 6.68 14.59 -0.64
C SER A 111 6.07 13.20 -0.59
N MET A 112 5.53 12.85 0.56
CA MET A 112 4.78 11.62 0.82
C MET A 112 3.48 12.00 1.54
N ILE A 113 2.36 11.41 1.15
CA ILE A 113 1.12 11.55 1.89
C ILE A 113 1.05 10.36 2.85
N GLU A 114 1.02 10.64 4.15
CA GLU A 114 0.79 9.63 5.18
C GLU A 114 -0.67 9.66 5.61
N GLU A 115 -1.26 8.49 5.85
CA GLU A 115 -2.59 8.32 6.42
C GLU A 115 -2.49 7.61 7.77
N PHE A 116 -3.12 8.23 8.76
CA PHE A 116 -3.32 7.70 10.09
C PHE A 116 -4.74 7.18 10.19
N THR A 117 -4.93 6.04 10.86
CA THR A 117 -6.25 5.55 11.26
C THR A 117 -6.25 5.23 12.74
N ASN A 118 -7.24 5.75 13.46
CA ASN A 118 -7.49 5.44 14.86
C ASN A 118 -8.67 4.46 14.93
N SER A 119 -8.43 3.31 15.56
CA SER A 119 -9.42 2.25 15.79
C SER A 119 -9.71 2.03 17.27
N ARG A 120 -9.20 2.92 18.14
CA ARG A 120 -9.60 2.95 19.56
C ARG A 120 -10.83 3.82 19.75
N ASP A 121 -11.50 3.61 20.87
CA ASP A 121 -12.62 4.39 21.39
C ASP A 121 -12.20 5.71 22.08
N ALA A 122 -10.95 6.12 21.93
CA ALA A 122 -10.40 7.36 22.47
C ALA A 122 -9.76 8.24 21.39
N ASP A 123 -9.79 9.56 21.58
CA ASP A 123 -9.13 10.52 20.70
C ASP A 123 -7.60 10.31 20.69
N LEU A 124 -7.01 10.17 19.50
CA LEU A 124 -5.57 10.16 19.29
C LEU A 124 -5.07 11.56 18.97
N THR A 125 -3.89 11.95 19.46
CA THR A 125 -3.20 13.19 19.04
C THR A 125 -1.84 12.87 18.42
N THR A 126 -1.48 13.55 17.34
CA THR A 126 -0.17 13.47 16.66
C THR A 126 0.22 14.84 16.10
N GLY A 127 1.50 15.05 15.78
CA GLY A 127 2.01 16.33 15.27
C GLY A 127 2.69 16.25 13.90
N GLU A 128 3.31 17.37 13.50
CA GLU A 128 4.07 17.49 12.24
C GLU A 128 5.44 16.80 12.31
N TRP A 129 6.02 16.65 13.51
CA TRP A 129 7.32 16.02 13.69
C TRP A 129 7.40 14.65 13.00
N TYR A 130 8.52 14.38 12.35
CA TYR A 130 8.82 13.08 11.77
C TYR A 130 10.33 12.79 11.83
N ARG A 131 10.67 11.51 11.76
CA ARG A 131 12.05 11.05 11.51
C ARG A 131 12.04 9.98 10.43
N ILE A 132 13.12 9.87 9.66
CA ILE A 132 13.34 8.75 8.75
C ILE A 132 14.54 7.95 9.25
N ASP A 133 14.33 6.64 9.37
CA ASP A 133 15.37 5.68 9.69
C ASP A 133 15.75 4.87 8.43
N THR A 134 16.98 4.36 8.39
CA THR A 134 17.47 3.35 7.43
C THR A 134 18.08 2.17 8.21
N LYS A 135 18.37 1.06 7.53
CA LYS A 135 19.08 -0.07 8.15
C LYS A 135 20.58 0.15 8.11
N SER A 136 21.25 -0.10 9.22
CA SER A 136 22.71 -0.27 9.27
C SER A 136 23.13 -1.58 8.61
N ASP A 137 24.43 -1.75 8.38
CA ASP A 137 25.02 -3.00 7.89
C ASP A 137 24.72 -4.20 8.80
N GLU A 138 24.51 -3.95 10.09
CA GLU A 138 24.12 -4.94 11.10
C GLU A 138 22.60 -5.22 11.13
N GLY A 139 21.83 -4.54 10.27
CA GLY A 139 20.38 -4.69 10.15
C GLY A 139 19.56 -3.91 11.19
N SER A 140 20.21 -3.13 12.06
CA SER A 140 19.55 -2.28 13.06
C SER A 140 19.02 -0.99 12.43
N TRP A 141 17.90 -0.49 12.94
CA TRP A 141 17.37 0.81 12.50
C TRP A 141 18.19 1.95 13.09
N ILE A 142 18.73 2.79 12.23
CA ILE A 142 19.45 4.02 12.57
C ILE A 142 18.83 5.19 11.83
N GLN A 143 19.01 6.41 12.32
CA GLN A 143 18.53 7.58 11.60
C GLN A 143 19.19 7.67 10.21
N ALA A 144 18.39 7.95 9.18
CA ALA A 144 18.91 8.16 7.83
C ALA A 144 19.88 9.37 7.80
N PRO A 145 20.89 9.34 6.91
CA PRO A 145 21.82 10.46 6.77
C PRO A 145 21.08 11.73 6.37
N TYR A 146 21.56 12.88 6.86
CA TYR A 146 21.02 14.17 6.46
C TYR A 146 21.44 14.53 5.03
N SER A 147 20.57 15.21 4.31
CA SER A 147 20.85 15.70 2.97
C SER A 147 21.96 16.75 3.01
N LYS A 148 22.79 16.81 1.97
CA LYS A 148 23.82 17.86 1.82
C LYS A 148 23.23 19.26 1.98
N LYS A 149 22.05 19.48 1.39
CA LYS A 149 21.32 20.75 1.50
C LYS A 149 21.05 21.12 2.96
N TYR A 150 20.62 20.18 3.78
CA TYR A 150 20.34 20.43 5.19
C TYR A 150 21.63 20.63 5.99
N LEU A 151 22.68 19.85 5.73
CA LEU A 151 23.99 20.04 6.36
C LEU A 151 24.59 21.43 6.06
N ASP A 152 24.44 21.92 4.82
CA ASP A 152 24.88 23.27 4.42
C ASP A 152 24.11 24.39 5.15
N LEU A 153 22.85 24.15 5.53
CA LEU A 153 22.04 25.06 6.34
C LEU A 153 22.46 25.02 7.81
N LEU A 154 22.65 23.82 8.36
CA LEU A 154 23.13 23.62 9.73
C LEU A 154 24.48 24.30 9.96
N ALA A 155 25.41 24.18 9.01
CA ALA A 155 26.72 24.85 9.08
C ALA A 155 26.63 26.38 9.14
N LYS A 156 25.49 26.96 8.72
CA LYS A 156 25.20 28.40 8.79
C LYS A 156 24.37 28.78 10.02
N GLY A 157 24.10 27.83 10.93
CA GLY A 157 23.24 28.02 12.10
C GLY A 157 21.75 28.04 11.76
N THR A 158 21.34 27.53 10.60
CA THR A 158 19.92 27.36 10.26
C THR A 158 19.49 25.93 10.54
N GLU A 159 18.57 25.78 11.50
CA GLU A 159 17.98 24.51 11.86
C GLU A 159 16.53 24.40 11.37
N VAL A 160 15.97 23.19 11.44
CA VAL A 160 14.57 22.95 11.10
C VAL A 160 13.75 22.90 12.36
N CYS A 161 12.70 23.70 12.38
CA CYS A 161 11.69 23.68 13.42
C CYS A 161 10.43 23.02 12.88
N PHE A 162 9.89 22.07 13.64
CA PHE A 162 8.54 21.57 13.43
C PHE A 162 7.58 22.45 14.23
N ASN A 163 6.39 22.73 13.69
CA ASN A 163 5.39 23.43 14.48
C ASN A 163 4.87 22.49 15.57
N ASP A 164 4.60 23.04 16.74
CA ASP A 164 3.96 22.31 17.85
C ASP A 164 2.42 22.31 17.67
N ILE A 165 1.98 21.84 16.51
CA ILE A 165 0.57 21.70 16.15
C ILE A 165 0.15 20.25 16.38
N GLY A 166 -0.82 20.05 17.27
CA GLY A 166 -1.45 18.76 17.50
C GLY A 166 -2.70 18.58 16.64
N TYR A 167 -2.76 17.46 15.90
CA TYR A 167 -3.93 16.99 15.19
C TYR A 167 -4.64 15.94 16.04
N SER A 168 -5.88 16.20 16.43
CA SER A 168 -6.73 15.23 17.12
C SER A 168 -7.54 14.40 16.12
N LEU A 169 -7.46 13.07 16.26
CA LEU A 169 -8.14 12.09 15.44
C LEU A 169 -9.16 11.33 16.30
N LYS A 170 -10.44 11.48 15.96
CA LYS A 170 -11.56 10.82 16.65
C LYS A 170 -11.51 9.30 16.52
N PRO A 171 -12.21 8.57 17.41
CA PRO A 171 -12.47 7.14 17.23
C PRO A 171 -12.98 6.82 15.82
N ASP A 172 -12.49 5.71 15.26
CA ASP A 172 -12.77 5.23 13.90
C ASP A 172 -12.45 6.24 12.78
N GLY A 173 -11.70 7.30 13.11
CA GLY A 173 -11.32 8.35 12.19
C GLY A 173 -10.02 8.04 11.43
N SER A 174 -9.91 8.62 10.24
CA SER A 174 -8.66 8.68 9.49
C SER A 174 -8.33 10.12 9.09
N PHE A 175 -7.06 10.48 9.08
CA PHE A 175 -6.62 11.74 8.49
C PHE A 175 -5.33 11.55 7.70
N ARG A 176 -5.09 12.48 6.76
CA ARG A 176 -3.90 12.49 5.92
C ARG A 176 -3.08 13.73 6.18
N MET A 177 -1.76 13.60 6.14
CA MET A 177 -0.86 14.75 6.12
C MET A 177 0.30 14.53 5.15
N THR A 178 0.96 15.63 4.78
CA THR A 178 2.07 15.62 3.83
C THR A 178 3.39 15.69 4.57
N VAL A 179 4.26 14.71 4.38
CA VAL A 179 5.65 14.70 4.83
C VAL A 179 6.54 15.15 3.67
N LYS A 180 7.41 16.13 3.92
CA LYS A 180 8.43 16.58 2.96
C LYS A 180 9.81 16.21 3.48
N PRO A 181 10.38 15.04 3.11
CA PRO A 181 11.55 14.47 3.76
C PRO A 181 12.88 15.06 3.31
N TRP A 182 12.91 16.33 2.87
CA TRP A 182 14.08 16.98 2.28
C TRP A 182 15.30 17.08 3.22
N LEU A 183 15.08 16.88 4.52
CA LEU A 183 16.12 16.82 5.55
C LEU A 183 17.06 15.63 5.37
N TYR A 184 16.57 14.54 4.78
CA TYR A 184 17.26 13.27 4.70
C TYR A 184 17.77 13.02 3.28
N ASP A 185 18.93 12.36 3.18
CA ASP A 185 19.41 11.78 1.94
C ASP A 185 18.78 10.40 1.75
N LEU A 186 17.86 10.33 0.79
CA LEU A 186 17.13 9.12 0.41
C LEU A 186 17.53 8.65 -1.00
N SER A 187 18.77 8.92 -1.41
CA SER A 187 19.27 8.61 -2.76
C SER A 187 19.62 7.14 -2.96
N ASP A 188 19.88 6.38 -1.88
CA ASP A 188 20.11 4.95 -1.97
C ASP A 188 18.80 4.21 -2.24
N LYS A 189 18.63 3.74 -3.49
CA LYS A 189 17.48 2.99 -3.97
C LYS A 189 17.47 1.53 -3.53
N SER A 190 18.58 1.02 -3.02
CA SER A 190 18.68 -0.34 -2.48
C SER A 190 18.26 -0.40 -1.01
N ALA A 191 18.30 0.74 -0.31
CA ALA A 191 17.94 0.83 1.09
C ALA A 191 16.44 0.66 1.32
N THR A 192 16.10 0.13 2.49
CA THR A 192 14.75 0.19 3.05
C THR A 192 14.73 1.27 4.11
N TYR A 193 13.84 2.24 3.93
CA TYR A 193 13.64 3.34 4.84
C TYR A 193 12.41 3.08 5.71
N ARG A 194 12.32 3.80 6.82
CA ARG A 194 11.17 3.76 7.71
C ARG A 194 10.83 5.16 8.18
N LEU A 195 9.62 5.61 7.87
CA LEU A 195 9.07 6.85 8.39
C LEU A 195 8.55 6.61 9.82
N VAL A 196 8.89 7.53 10.71
CA VAL A 196 8.64 7.47 12.15
C VAL A 196 7.82 8.68 12.58
N LYS A 197 6.70 8.43 13.28
CA LYS A 197 5.80 9.47 13.80
C LYS A 197 5.42 9.15 15.24
N THR A 198 5.36 10.17 16.09
CA THR A 198 4.86 10.02 17.46
C THR A 198 3.37 10.31 17.53
N PHE A 199 2.67 9.59 18.39
CA PHE A 199 1.27 9.84 18.68
C PHE A 199 0.99 9.56 20.16
N SER A 200 -0.18 9.96 20.64
CA SER A 200 -0.57 9.76 22.02
C SER A 200 -2.07 9.64 22.18
N TYR A 201 -2.49 8.90 23.20
CA TYR A 201 -3.86 8.81 23.67
C TYR A 201 -3.97 9.52 25.03
N PRO A 202 -5.18 9.95 25.45
CA PRO A 202 -5.40 10.49 26.79
C PRO A 202 -5.06 9.47 27.89
N PRO A 203 -4.83 9.92 29.13
CA PRO A 203 -4.94 11.32 29.60
C PRO A 203 -3.73 12.20 29.24
N TYR A 204 -3.99 13.50 29.09
CA TYR A 204 -2.96 14.54 28.85
C TYR A 204 -2.69 15.35 30.13
N PRO A 205 -1.46 15.85 30.36
CA PRO A 205 -0.26 15.76 29.51
C PRO A 205 0.40 14.37 29.58
N ILE A 206 1.03 13.94 28.49
CA ILE A 206 1.68 12.62 28.41
C ILE A 206 3.16 12.75 28.76
N GLN A 207 3.69 11.81 29.55
CA GLN A 207 5.13 11.75 29.85
C GLN A 207 5.94 11.12 28.71
N LYS A 208 5.33 10.21 27.94
CA LYS A 208 5.98 9.48 26.84
C LYS A 208 4.96 9.20 25.75
N SER A 209 5.29 9.61 24.52
CA SER A 209 4.48 9.28 23.34
C SER A 209 4.76 7.87 22.83
N ASP A 210 3.75 7.28 22.22
CA ASP A 210 3.87 6.10 21.38
C ASP A 210 4.42 6.45 20.00
N THR A 211 4.88 5.45 19.26
CA THR A 211 5.50 5.64 17.95
C THR A 211 4.91 4.70 16.92
N ALA A 212 4.65 5.24 15.74
CA ALA A 212 4.23 4.54 14.56
C ALA A 212 5.33 4.51 13.51
N TYR A 213 5.31 3.45 12.73
CA TYR A 213 6.32 3.15 11.73
C TYR A 213 5.65 2.69 10.43
N VAL A 214 6.18 3.17 9.31
CA VAL A 214 5.89 2.61 7.98
C VAL A 214 7.19 2.45 7.20
N GLU A 215 7.50 1.23 6.82
CA GLU A 215 8.65 0.89 5.99
C GLU A 215 8.33 1.11 4.51
N PHE A 216 9.28 1.67 3.75
CA PHE A 216 9.15 1.94 2.32
C PHE A 216 10.51 1.84 1.60
N GLN A 217 10.44 1.69 0.27
CA GLN A 217 11.61 1.71 -0.60
C GLN A 217 11.47 2.82 -1.64
N VAL A 218 12.59 3.44 -2.00
CA VAL A 218 12.66 4.45 -3.05
C VAL A 218 13.03 3.77 -4.37
N ARG A 219 12.36 4.13 -5.47
CA ARG A 219 12.59 3.58 -6.82
C ARG A 219 13.10 4.62 -7.82
#